data_AF-A0A8J3IIK6-F1
#
_entry.id   AF-A0A8J3IIK6-F1
#
_cell.length_a   1.000
_cell.length_b   1.000
_cell.length_c   1.000
_cell.angle_alpha   90.00
_cell.angle_beta   90.00
_cell.angle_gamma   90.00
#
_symmetry.space_group_name_H-M   'P 1'
#
loop_
_entity.id
_entity.type
_entity.pdbx_description
1 polymer ?
#
loop_
_entity_poly.entity_id
_entity_poly.type
_entity_poly.pdbx_seq_one_letter_code
_entity_poly.pdbx_strand_id
1 'polypeptide(L)'
;MQPYLHTMAQTQIDNAMERSVQQIPPQAAQLPSGSTIPVQESALTNMIVLNLAPSDPIKQPAVSITPQGVRLDFQVETPIGTMSNAITGVPKTVNGQLQMSNVTVEGPVGLVMSSADFTTLLNKHFAEAQTRIQHQIKSVQLKDHEMDLVLS
;
A
#
# COMPACT_ATOMS: atom_id res chain seq x y z
N MET A 1 12.52 -9.83 21.87
CA MET A 1 11.13 -9.32 21.68
C MET A 1 10.92 -8.64 20.34
N GLN A 2 11.93 -7.94 19.79
CA GLN A 2 11.85 -7.31 18.46
C GLN A 2 11.50 -8.28 17.32
N PRO A 3 12.02 -9.53 17.24
CA PRO A 3 11.63 -10.47 16.19
C PRO A 3 10.14 -10.85 16.26
N TYR A 4 9.59 -11.00 17.47
CA TYR A 4 8.19 -11.35 17.66
C TYR A 4 7.25 -10.21 17.24
N LEU A 5 7.54 -8.98 17.66
CA LEU A 5 6.77 -7.79 17.26
C LEU A 5 6.88 -7.54 15.75
N HIS A 6 8.07 -7.77 15.18
CA HIS A 6 8.30 -7.69 13.74
C HIS A 6 7.42 -8.69 12.98
N THR A 7 7.48 -9.98 13.32
CA THR A 7 6.65 -11.01 12.67
C THR A 7 5.16 -10.72 12.84
N MET A 8 4.72 -10.32 14.03
CA MET A 8 3.32 -9.97 14.27
C MET A 8 2.88 -8.79 13.39
N ALA A 9 3.66 -7.72 13.34
CA ALA A 9 3.35 -6.54 12.50
C ALA A 9 3.33 -6.92 11.02
N GLN A 10 4.33 -7.66 10.56
CA GLN A 10 4.42 -8.12 9.18
C GLN A 10 3.21 -8.96 8.80
N THR A 11 2.84 -9.97 9.61
CA THR A 11 1.67 -10.83 9.34
C THR A 11 0.36 -10.04 9.32
N GLN A 12 0.17 -9.07 10.21
CA GLN A 12 -1.06 -8.27 10.21
C GLN A 12 -1.19 -7.43 8.94
N ILE A 13 -0.10 -6.81 8.51
CA ILE A 13 -0.08 -6.00 7.30
C ILE A 13 -0.23 -6.88 6.05
N ASP A 14 0.44 -8.05 6.03
CA ASP A 14 0.31 -9.06 4.97
C ASP A 14 -1.15 -9.49 4.80
N ASN A 15 -1.83 -9.85 5.90
CA ASN A 15 -3.24 -10.23 5.89
C ASN A 15 -4.16 -9.10 5.40
N ALA A 16 -3.92 -7.85 5.82
CA ALA A 16 -4.73 -6.71 5.39
C ALA A 16 -4.59 -6.43 3.89
N MET A 17 -3.37 -6.53 3.37
CA MET A 17 -3.12 -6.38 1.93
C MET A 17 -3.64 -7.57 1.13
N GLU A 18 -3.51 -8.80 1.64
CA GLU A 18 -4.09 -9.98 1.01
C GLU A 18 -5.61 -9.84 0.84
N ARG A 19 -6.32 -9.40 1.89
CA ARG A 19 -7.77 -9.11 1.80
C ARG A 19 -8.10 -8.08 0.73
N SER A 20 -7.28 -7.03 0.62
CA SER A 20 -7.46 -5.99 -0.40
C SER A 20 -7.24 -6.54 -1.82
N VAL A 21 -6.22 -7.37 -2.01
CA VAL A 21 -5.97 -8.07 -3.29
C VAL A 21 -7.13 -9.01 -3.61
N GLN A 22 -7.69 -9.72 -2.62
CA GLN A 22 -8.83 -10.60 -2.80
C GLN A 22 -10.12 -9.88 -3.21
N GLN A 23 -10.25 -8.58 -2.90
CA GLN A 23 -11.39 -7.74 -3.29
C GLN A 23 -11.33 -7.24 -4.74
N ILE A 24 -10.22 -7.49 -5.47
CA ILE A 24 -10.13 -7.14 -6.89
C ILE A 24 -11.20 -7.94 -7.66
N PRO A 25 -12.14 -7.26 -8.34
CA PRO A 25 -13.23 -7.93 -9.04
C PRO A 25 -12.69 -8.73 -10.24
N PRO A 26 -13.20 -9.95 -10.51
CA PRO A 26 -12.77 -10.76 -11.66
C PRO A 26 -12.90 -10.04 -13.00
N GLN A 27 -13.83 -9.09 -13.11
CA GLN A 27 -14.03 -8.24 -14.29
C GLN A 27 -12.79 -7.40 -14.63
N ALA A 28 -11.89 -7.15 -13.68
CA ALA A 28 -10.64 -6.44 -13.94
C ALA A 28 -9.76 -7.19 -14.96
N ALA A 29 -9.84 -8.52 -15.03
CA ALA A 29 -9.15 -9.33 -16.03
C ALA A 29 -9.68 -9.15 -17.46
N GLN A 30 -10.89 -8.60 -17.60
CA GLN A 30 -11.54 -8.40 -18.90
C GLN A 30 -11.31 -6.99 -19.46
N LEU A 31 -10.60 -6.13 -18.73
CA LEU A 31 -10.28 -4.79 -19.21
C LEU A 31 -9.43 -4.87 -20.49
N PRO A 32 -9.69 -4.02 -21.50
CA PRO A 32 -8.87 -4.00 -22.70
C PRO A 32 -7.46 -3.44 -22.43
N SER A 33 -6.48 -3.89 -23.21
CA SER A 33 -5.15 -3.29 -23.27
C SER A 33 -5.21 -1.77 -23.46
N GLY A 34 -4.37 -1.03 -22.75
CA GLY A 34 -4.37 0.44 -22.76
C GLY A 34 -5.42 1.08 -21.85
N SER A 35 -6.26 0.29 -21.17
CA SER A 35 -7.16 0.83 -20.14
C SER A 35 -6.36 1.56 -19.06
N THR A 36 -6.92 2.67 -18.59
CA THR A 36 -6.39 3.39 -17.44
C THR A 36 -7.26 3.08 -16.23
N ILE A 37 -6.64 2.60 -15.16
CA ILE A 37 -7.28 2.41 -13.86
C ILE A 37 -6.87 3.60 -12.98
N PRO A 38 -7.78 4.57 -12.75
CA PRO A 38 -7.53 5.64 -11.79
C PRO A 38 -7.66 5.10 -10.37
N VAL A 39 -6.65 5.36 -9.54
CA VAL A 39 -6.60 5.01 -8.12
C VAL A 39 -6.57 6.31 -7.32
N GLN A 40 -7.71 6.66 -6.73
CA GLN A 40 -7.82 7.86 -5.90
C GLN A 40 -7.26 7.62 -4.50
N GLU A 41 -6.68 8.66 -3.90
CA GLU A 41 -6.17 8.60 -2.52
C GLU A 41 -7.29 8.29 -1.51
N SER A 42 -8.51 8.77 -1.78
CA SER A 42 -9.69 8.54 -0.95
C SER A 42 -10.10 7.07 -0.96
N ALA A 43 -9.98 6.41 -2.12
CA ALA A 43 -10.22 4.98 -2.25
C ALA A 43 -9.21 4.19 -1.42
N LEU A 44 -7.91 4.51 -1.52
CA LEU A 44 -6.87 3.86 -0.72
C LEU A 44 -7.07 4.08 0.79
N THR A 45 -7.35 5.32 1.20
CA THR A 45 -7.63 5.65 2.60
C THR A 45 -8.82 4.85 3.12
N ASN A 46 -9.94 4.83 2.38
CA ASN A 46 -11.13 4.08 2.77
C ASN A 46 -10.88 2.58 2.85
N MET A 47 -10.12 2.01 1.90
CA MET A 47 -9.75 0.60 1.95
C MET A 47 -8.94 0.27 3.21
N ILE A 48 -8.01 1.12 3.61
CA ILE A 48 -7.25 0.92 4.86
C ILE A 48 -8.19 1.01 6.06
N VAL A 49 -8.99 2.07 6.16
CA VAL A 49 -9.96 2.26 7.26
C VAL A 49 -10.91 1.07 7.40
N LEU A 50 -11.46 0.56 6.29
CA LEU A 50 -12.40 -0.56 6.29
C LEU A 50 -11.77 -1.89 6.70
N ASN A 51 -10.45 -2.02 6.58
CA ASN A 51 -9.72 -3.22 6.99
C ASN A 51 -9.16 -3.14 8.42
N LEU A 52 -9.31 -2.00 9.10
CA LEU A 52 -8.94 -1.84 10.52
C LEU A 52 -10.13 -2.16 11.43
N ALA A 53 -9.91 -3.04 12.40
CA ALA A 53 -10.86 -3.24 13.49
C ALA A 53 -10.80 -2.07 14.49
N PRO A 54 -11.89 -1.72 15.17
CA PRO A 54 -11.87 -0.67 16.20
C PRO A 54 -10.85 -0.92 17.33
N SER A 55 -10.54 -2.19 17.61
CA SER A 55 -9.54 -2.64 18.58
C SER A 55 -8.09 -2.52 18.09
N ASP A 56 -7.86 -2.25 16.81
CA ASP A 56 -6.51 -2.18 16.27
C ASP A 56 -5.78 -0.94 16.80
N PRO A 57 -4.47 -1.05 17.09
CA PRO A 57 -3.69 0.07 17.62
C PRO A 57 -3.44 1.15 16.55
N ILE A 58 -3.64 0.85 15.27
CA ILE A 58 -3.50 1.81 14.17
C ILE A 58 -4.73 2.70 14.11
N LYS A 59 -4.54 4.02 14.18
CA LYS A 59 -5.59 5.04 14.17
C LYS A 59 -5.34 6.07 13.07
N GLN A 60 -6.42 6.70 12.60
CA GLN A 60 -6.39 7.83 11.66
C GLN A 60 -5.46 7.62 10.44
N PRO A 61 -5.58 6.50 9.71
CA PRO A 61 -4.81 6.36 8.48
C PRO A 61 -5.27 7.38 7.44
N ALA A 62 -4.34 8.00 6.75
CA ALA A 62 -4.60 8.93 5.66
C ALA A 62 -3.57 8.72 4.56
N VAL A 63 -4.03 8.49 3.33
CA VAL A 63 -3.18 8.42 2.14
C VAL A 63 -3.22 9.76 1.44
N SER A 64 -2.05 10.28 1.09
CA SER A 64 -1.91 11.41 0.17
C SER A 64 -1.16 10.95 -1.09
N ILE A 65 -1.70 11.28 -2.25
CA ILE A 65 -1.03 11.05 -3.54
C ILE A 65 -0.65 12.41 -4.13
N THR A 66 0.62 12.55 -4.50
CA THR A 66 1.16 13.74 -5.15
C THR A 66 1.99 13.33 -6.35
N PRO A 67 2.32 14.25 -7.29
CA PRO A 67 3.23 13.95 -8.39
C PRO A 67 4.60 13.43 -7.95
N GLN A 68 5.02 13.70 -6.71
CA GLN A 68 6.30 13.26 -6.15
C GLN A 68 6.25 11.85 -5.55
N GLY A 69 5.07 11.36 -5.16
CA GLY A 69 4.96 10.06 -4.50
C GLY A 69 3.65 9.85 -3.73
N VAL A 70 3.58 8.71 -3.08
CA VAL A 70 2.49 8.31 -2.19
C VAL A 70 3.01 8.35 -0.75
N ARG A 71 2.21 8.88 0.15
CA ARG A 71 2.45 8.89 1.60
C ARG A 71 1.24 8.35 2.33
N LEU A 72 1.48 7.46 3.30
CA LEU A 72 0.50 6.98 4.25
C LEU A 72 0.91 7.50 5.64
N ASP A 73 0.14 8.43 6.18
CA ASP A 73 0.24 8.87 7.57
C ASP A 73 -0.70 8.04 8.44
N PHE A 74 -0.27 7.69 9.64
CA PHE A 74 -1.09 6.98 10.61
C PHE A 74 -0.56 7.15 12.04
N GLN A 75 -1.42 6.89 13.01
CA GLN A 75 -1.08 6.91 14.42
C GLN A 75 -1.08 5.49 14.99
N VAL A 76 -0.21 5.23 15.96
CA VAL A 76 -0.20 4.00 16.75
C VAL A 76 -0.47 4.36 18.20
N GLU A 77 -1.60 3.86 18.72
CA GLU A 77 -1.97 3.99 20.13
C GLU A 77 -1.24 2.94 20.96
N THR A 78 -0.55 3.39 22.00
CA THR A 78 0.19 2.54 22.93
C THR A 78 -0.13 2.91 24.38
N PRO A 79 0.18 2.05 25.37
CA PRO A 79 -0.05 2.37 26.79
C PRO A 79 0.64 3.65 27.28
N ILE A 80 1.66 4.14 26.56
CA ILE A 80 2.44 5.34 26.91
C ILE A 80 2.05 6.57 26.07
N GLY A 81 1.05 6.44 25.18
CA GLY A 81 0.55 7.53 24.34
C GLY A 81 0.43 7.17 22.87
N THR A 82 0.05 8.17 22.08
CA THR A 82 -0.15 8.05 20.63
C THR A 82 1.07 8.54 19.88
N MET A 83 1.61 7.70 18.99
CA MET A 83 2.80 8.02 18.20
C MET A 83 2.42 8.17 16.73
N SER A 84 2.87 9.25 16.10
CA SER A 84 2.66 9.49 14.67
C SER A 84 3.72 8.77 13.85
N ASN A 85 3.31 8.19 12.74
CA ASN A 85 4.15 7.43 11.82
C ASN A 85 3.76 7.77 10.39
N ALA A 86 4.71 7.56 9.48
CA ALA A 86 4.42 7.64 8.07
C ALA A 86 5.24 6.66 7.25
N ILE A 87 4.68 6.24 6.13
CA ILE A 87 5.39 5.48 5.10
C ILE A 87 5.26 6.26 3.80
N THR A 88 6.38 6.53 3.14
CA THR A 88 6.36 7.13 1.80
C THR A 88 6.97 6.19 0.77
N GLY A 89 6.62 6.38 -0.50
CA GLY A 89 7.23 5.68 -1.60
C GLY A 89 6.79 6.21 -2.95
N VAL A 90 7.53 5.81 -4.00
CA VAL A 90 7.25 6.19 -5.39
C VAL A 90 6.89 4.92 -6.17
N PRO A 91 5.62 4.72 -6.54
CA PRO A 91 5.22 3.63 -7.41
C PRO A 91 5.77 3.85 -8.82
N LYS A 92 6.28 2.77 -9.42
CA LYS A 92 6.84 2.79 -10.77
C LYS A 92 6.58 1.46 -11.47
N THR A 93 6.63 1.50 -12.80
CA THR A 93 6.65 0.30 -13.63
C THR A 93 8.09 -0.19 -13.81
N VAL A 94 8.34 -1.48 -13.55
CA VAL A 94 9.60 -2.17 -13.85
C VAL A 94 9.27 -3.48 -14.56
N ASN A 95 9.68 -3.64 -15.81
CA ASN A 95 9.44 -4.86 -16.61
C ASN A 95 7.96 -5.30 -16.62
N GLY A 96 7.04 -4.34 -16.81
CA GLY A 96 5.60 -4.61 -16.80
C GLY A 96 5.01 -4.83 -15.39
N GLN A 97 5.80 -4.73 -14.33
CA GLN A 97 5.34 -4.89 -12.96
C GLN A 97 5.25 -3.55 -12.22
N LEU A 98 4.14 -3.32 -11.51
CA LEU A 98 4.06 -2.27 -10.51
C LEU A 98 4.98 -2.60 -9.32
N GLN A 99 5.87 -1.67 -8.97
CA GLN A 99 6.76 -1.77 -7.82
C GLN A 99 6.81 -0.43 -7.06
N MET A 100 6.86 -0.50 -5.74
CA MET A 100 7.18 0.64 -4.89
C MET A 100 8.70 0.82 -4.82
N SER A 101 9.16 2.06 -4.91
CA SER A 101 10.57 2.42 -4.78
C SER A 101 10.78 3.59 -3.82
N ASN A 102 12.03 3.79 -3.40
CA ASN A 102 12.41 4.86 -2.47
C ASN A 102 11.56 4.88 -1.20
N VAL A 103 11.24 3.70 -0.66
CA VAL A 103 10.38 3.60 0.51
C VAL A 103 11.09 4.19 1.72
N THR A 104 10.43 5.10 2.42
CA THR A 104 10.89 5.62 3.71
C THR A 104 9.86 5.30 4.79
N VAL A 105 10.37 5.11 6.00
CA VAL A 105 9.57 4.88 7.19
C VAL A 105 9.94 5.94 8.22
N GLU A 106 8.94 6.67 8.68
CA GLU A 106 9.06 7.72 9.67
C GLU A 106 8.34 7.30 10.96
N GLY A 107 8.93 7.67 12.09
CA GLY A 107 8.36 7.42 13.41
C GLY A 107 8.71 6.05 14.00
N PRO A 108 8.17 5.76 15.20
CA PRO A 108 8.53 4.57 15.99
C PRO A 108 8.24 3.23 15.32
N VAL A 109 7.35 3.18 14.32
CA VAL A 109 7.11 1.97 13.52
C VAL A 109 8.38 1.47 12.82
N GLY A 110 9.33 2.36 12.53
CA GLY A 110 10.64 2.02 11.96
C GLY A 110 11.50 1.14 12.86
N LEU A 111 11.19 1.06 14.16
CA LEU A 111 11.86 0.16 15.11
C LEU A 111 11.37 -1.30 14.97
N VAL A 112 10.19 -1.47 14.38
CA VAL A 112 9.52 -2.77 14.21
C VAL A 112 9.68 -3.28 12.79
N MET A 113 9.51 -2.43 11.78
CA MET A 113 9.65 -2.78 10.36
C MET A 113 10.47 -1.72 9.62
N SER A 114 11.46 -2.17 8.85
CA SER A 114 12.33 -1.31 8.06
C SER A 114 11.70 -0.94 6.71
N SER A 115 12.25 0.06 6.04
CA SER A 115 11.88 0.39 4.65
C SER A 115 12.00 -0.79 3.69
N ALA A 116 13.00 -1.67 3.89
CA ALA A 116 13.19 -2.84 3.05
C ALA A 116 12.07 -3.88 3.25
N ASP A 117 11.61 -4.04 4.50
CA ASP A 117 10.49 -4.94 4.82
C ASP A 117 9.20 -4.45 4.14
N PHE A 118 8.91 -3.15 4.26
CA PHE A 118 7.76 -2.54 3.58
C PHE A 118 7.87 -2.63 2.07
N THR A 119 9.05 -2.35 1.50
CA THR A 119 9.28 -2.47 0.05
C THR A 119 8.98 -3.90 -0.42
N THR A 120 9.48 -4.90 0.30
CA THR A 120 9.29 -6.31 -0.02
C THR A 120 7.81 -6.69 0.05
N LEU A 121 7.13 -6.27 1.12
CA LEU A 121 5.73 -6.59 1.34
C LEU A 121 4.80 -5.92 0.32
N LEU A 122 5.00 -4.62 0.04
CA LEU A 122 4.23 -3.89 -0.97
C LEU A 122 4.42 -4.52 -2.36
N ASN A 123 5.65 -4.83 -2.74
CA ASN A 123 5.95 -5.41 -4.05
C ASN A 123 5.38 -6.83 -4.21
N LYS A 124 5.36 -7.63 -3.13
CA LYS A 124 4.66 -8.93 -3.10
C LYS A 124 3.19 -8.76 -3.49
N HIS A 125 2.45 -7.90 -2.79
CA HIS A 125 1.02 -7.74 -3.04
C HIS A 125 0.72 -7.03 -4.37
N PHE A 126 1.60 -6.15 -4.85
CA PHE A 126 1.46 -5.60 -6.20
C PHE A 126 1.59 -6.68 -7.28
N ALA A 127 2.48 -7.66 -7.11
CA ALA A 127 2.58 -8.80 -8.02
C ALA A 127 1.33 -9.70 -7.95
N GLU A 128 0.80 -9.95 -6.75
CA GLU A 128 -0.44 -10.72 -6.55
C GLU A 128 -1.65 -10.01 -7.16
N ALA A 129 -1.78 -8.69 -6.98
CA ALA A 129 -2.81 -7.86 -7.59
C ALA A 129 -2.74 -7.94 -9.12
N GLN A 130 -1.53 -7.84 -9.70
CA GLN A 130 -1.32 -7.97 -11.14
C GLN A 130 -1.70 -9.36 -11.67
N THR A 131 -1.45 -10.41 -10.89
CA THR A 131 -1.88 -11.78 -11.24
C THR A 131 -3.41 -11.88 -11.29
N ARG A 132 -4.14 -11.13 -10.45
CA ARG A 132 -5.60 -11.11 -10.45
C ARG A 132 -6.20 -10.28 -11.57
N ILE A 133 -5.61 -9.12 -11.89
CA ILE A 133 -6.06 -8.32 -13.03
C ILE A 133 -5.58 -8.91 -14.36
N GLN A 134 -4.63 -9.86 -14.39
CA GLN A 134 -4.12 -10.50 -15.61
C GLN A 134 -3.58 -9.54 -16.68
N HIS A 135 -3.14 -8.35 -16.26
CA HIS A 135 -2.55 -7.31 -17.11
C HIS A 135 -1.18 -6.92 -16.58
N GLN A 136 -0.24 -6.62 -17.49
CA GLN A 136 0.97 -5.91 -17.08
C GLN A 136 0.66 -4.41 -16.96
N ILE A 137 1.43 -3.72 -16.15
CA ILE A 137 1.37 -2.26 -16.04
C ILE A 137 2.34 -1.66 -17.03
N LYS A 138 1.83 -0.90 -18.00
CA LYS A 138 2.61 -0.16 -19.00
C LYS A 138 3.27 1.07 -18.40
N SER A 139 2.51 1.82 -17.60
CA SER A 139 3.00 3.05 -16.95
C SER A 139 2.21 3.39 -15.70
N VAL A 140 2.85 4.13 -14.81
CA VAL A 140 2.24 4.77 -13.64
C VAL A 140 2.38 6.27 -13.81
N GLN A 141 1.29 7.01 -13.64
CA GLN A 141 1.31 8.46 -13.59
C GLN A 141 0.72 8.95 -12.27
N LEU A 142 1.52 9.69 -11.51
CA LEU A 142 1.07 10.35 -10.28
C LEU A 142 0.60 11.76 -10.59
N LYS A 143 -0.58 12.10 -10.09
CA LYS A 143 -1.19 13.42 -10.12
C LYS A 143 -1.49 13.85 -8.69
N ASP A 144 -2.03 15.05 -8.53
CA ASP A 144 -2.60 15.45 -7.24
C ASP A 144 -3.82 14.59 -6.93
N HIS A 145 -3.79 13.89 -5.80
CA HIS A 145 -4.86 13.03 -5.24
C HIS A 145 -5.20 11.75 -6.04
N GLU A 146 -4.48 11.46 -7.13
CA GLU A 146 -4.79 10.34 -8.03
C GLU A 146 -3.52 9.70 -8.60
N MET A 147 -3.55 8.38 -8.75
CA MET A 147 -2.55 7.60 -9.48
C MET A 147 -3.23 6.87 -10.63
N ASP A 148 -2.77 7.10 -11.85
CA ASP A 148 -3.22 6.36 -13.04
C ASP A 148 -2.31 5.17 -13.31
N LEU A 149 -2.91 3.98 -13.41
CA LEU A 149 -2.25 2.76 -13.87
C LEU A 149 -2.72 2.44 -15.28
N VAL A 150 -1.80 2.49 -16.25
CA VAL A 150 -2.11 2.12 -17.65
C VAL A 150 -1.76 0.65 -17.87
N LEU A 151 -2.73 -0.14 -18.32
CA LEU A 151 -2.56 -1.56 -18.62
C LEU A 151 -1.94 -1.78 -20.00
N SER A 152 -1.19 -2.87 -20.20
CA SER A 152 -0.70 -3.29 -21.53
C SER A 152 -1.41 -4.54 -22.04
#